data_AF-A0A1F9N862-F1
#
_entry.id   AF-A0A1F9N862-F1
#
_cell.length_a   1.000
_cell.length_b   1.000
_cell.length_c   1.000
_cell.angle_alpha   90.00
_cell.angle_beta   90.00
_cell.angle_gamma   90.00
#
_symmetry.space_group_name_H-M   'P 1'
#
loop_
_entity.id
_entity.type
_entity.pdbx_description
1 polymer ?
#
loop_
_entity_poly.entity_id
_entity_poly.type
_entity_poly.pdbx_seq_one_letter_code
_entity_poly.pdbx_strand_id
1 'polypeptide(L)'
;MIPQLNRRLVNMRPIAHSLVLFCLLAACTPNEGNNPVCTSGCLIGTVCYPNGVLNPANPCQVCRAAASASTWSNNDGASCDDQLFCTTSDACTGGVCSGVARNCADAIGCNGVESCDEGAEACVAGTPTCDTNQVCELASDACVTTCTGCAIGGVCYGDGQVNPTDSCLVCTPGSSTTAWTNHDGASCDDGLFCTVADTCASGICSGGARDCADAIACNGVESCDEGAEACVAGTPTCDADEICDTAHDACVATCTGCVIDGTCYGAGQLNPPNACLVCTPGTSASTWTNNDGASCDDGVLCTVSDTCAGGSCSGVTQACDDAVACNGVEMCDEGTGECLAGTSTCATNEICVESQDLCSCPGCLIGGVCHLGAESNLADECQVCNPASSTDGWSIHPRCGCPCFASVQVLRDNLAILNTQYTGGSTCENFTSGSLITVGFFRPGCTSSTCGGWFLTAGSYDYDDPITMQRTPRRQCAMYDCYDGPPPPTVENPDITAIQMNDCVSFLTAFATEQACPGF
;
A
#
# COMPACT_ATOMS: atom_id res chain seq x y z
N MET A 1 9.96 -43.43 5.42
CA MET A 1 10.77 -42.24 5.71
C MET A 1 10.24 -41.12 4.82
N ILE A 2 9.36 -40.29 5.38
CA ILE A 2 8.86 -39.03 4.81
C ILE A 2 8.84 -38.07 6.02
N PRO A 3 9.48 -36.89 5.95
CA PRO A 3 9.68 -36.04 7.12
C PRO A 3 8.50 -35.09 7.37
N GLN A 4 8.08 -35.06 8.64
CA GLN A 4 7.75 -33.90 9.49
C GLN A 4 7.11 -32.67 8.81
N LEU A 5 5.77 -32.58 8.84
CA LEU A 5 5.06 -31.31 9.01
C LEU A 5 4.84 -31.10 10.50
N ASN A 6 5.35 -30.01 11.07
CA ASN A 6 5.17 -29.66 12.47
C ASN A 6 4.92 -28.15 12.59
N ARG A 7 3.90 -27.79 13.41
CA ARG A 7 3.47 -26.45 13.89
C ARG A 7 2.76 -25.59 12.82
N ARG A 8 1.61 -24.94 13.05
CA ARG A 8 0.93 -24.52 14.30
C ARG A 8 -0.58 -24.85 14.25
N LEU A 9 -1.03 -25.66 15.21
CA LEU A 9 -2.41 -25.69 15.70
C LEU A 9 -2.33 -25.12 17.11
N VAL A 10 -2.46 -23.81 17.26
CA VAL A 10 -2.65 -23.20 18.58
C VAL A 10 -4.14 -23.25 18.87
N ASN A 11 -4.48 -24.09 19.85
CA ASN A 11 -5.79 -24.17 20.44
C ASN A 11 -6.16 -22.83 21.08
N MET A 12 -7.28 -22.24 20.66
CA MET A 12 -8.15 -21.54 21.59
C MET A 12 -9.51 -22.24 21.59
N ARG A 13 -9.62 -23.27 22.43
CA ARG A 13 -10.92 -23.73 22.93
C ARG A 13 -11.25 -22.81 24.11
N PRO A 14 -12.36 -22.05 24.11
CA PRO A 14 -12.82 -21.45 25.34
C PRO A 14 -13.20 -22.60 26.29
N ILE A 15 -12.48 -22.67 27.40
CA ILE A 15 -12.71 -23.63 28.47
C ILE A 15 -14.12 -23.36 29.02
N ALA A 16 -15.02 -24.30 28.74
CA ALA A 16 -16.29 -24.42 29.43
C ALA A 16 -16.04 -24.82 30.90
N HIS A 17 -15.67 -23.87 31.75
CA HIS A 17 -15.71 -24.02 33.20
C HIS A 17 -16.23 -22.74 33.86
N SER A 18 -17.52 -22.50 33.65
CA SER A 18 -18.35 -21.78 34.63
C SER A 18 -19.80 -22.21 34.47
N LEU A 19 -20.05 -23.51 34.73
CA LEU A 19 -21.37 -23.93 35.14
C LEU A 19 -21.56 -23.42 36.58
N VAL A 20 -22.67 -22.70 36.81
CA VAL A 20 -23.16 -22.17 38.08
C VAL A 20 -22.71 -20.73 38.40
N LEU A 21 -23.25 -19.76 37.65
CA LEU A 21 -23.85 -18.57 38.28
C LEU A 21 -25.04 -18.08 37.44
N PHE A 22 -26.23 -18.37 37.97
CA PHE A 22 -27.54 -18.11 37.37
C PHE A 22 -27.95 -16.64 37.56
N CYS A 23 -28.57 -16.07 36.51
CA CYS A 23 -29.57 -14.99 36.61
C CYS A 23 -29.08 -13.61 37.12
N LEU A 24 -28.26 -12.91 36.31
CA LEU A 24 -27.89 -11.51 36.58
C LEU A 24 -28.34 -10.49 35.51
N LEU A 25 -29.01 -10.92 34.44
CA LEU A 25 -29.59 -10.01 33.43
C LEU A 25 -31.12 -9.96 33.59
N ALA A 26 -31.67 -8.75 33.59
CA ALA A 26 -33.06 -8.38 33.91
C ALA A 26 -34.16 -8.94 32.98
N ALA A 27 -33.89 -10.01 32.23
CA ALA A 27 -34.71 -10.50 31.13
C ALA A 27 -35.38 -11.88 31.36
N CYS A 28 -35.24 -12.51 32.53
CA CYS A 28 -35.86 -13.81 32.83
C CYS A 28 -36.95 -13.72 33.90
N THR A 29 -38.08 -14.40 33.69
CA THR A 29 -39.04 -14.71 34.77
C THR A 29 -39.13 -16.23 34.99
N PRO A 30 -39.14 -16.72 36.26
CA PRO A 30 -39.40 -18.14 36.53
C PRO A 30 -40.86 -18.48 36.21
N ASN A 31 -41.10 -19.56 35.47
CA ASN A 31 -42.43 -20.13 35.27
C ASN A 31 -42.58 -21.41 36.12
N GLU A 32 -43.82 -21.83 36.43
CA GLU A 32 -44.20 -22.95 37.33
C GLU A 32 -43.74 -24.35 36.87
N GLY A 33 -42.75 -24.44 35.97
CA GLY A 33 -42.20 -25.68 35.43
C GLY A 33 -40.68 -25.70 35.23
N ASN A 34 -39.91 -24.83 35.90
CA ASN A 34 -38.43 -24.78 35.81
C ASN A 34 -37.85 -24.51 34.40
N ASN A 35 -38.66 -24.03 33.45
CA ASN A 35 -38.17 -23.60 32.14
C ASN A 35 -38.01 -22.07 32.14
N PRO A 36 -36.80 -21.50 32.01
CA PRO A 36 -36.58 -20.06 31.98
C PRO A 36 -37.28 -19.46 30.76
N VAL A 37 -38.10 -18.42 30.96
CA VAL A 37 -38.75 -17.67 29.87
C VAL A 37 -38.06 -16.32 29.77
N CYS A 38 -37.53 -15.98 28.58
CA CYS A 38 -37.03 -14.63 28.32
C CYS A 38 -38.22 -13.69 28.08
N THR A 39 -38.37 -12.66 28.89
CA THR A 39 -39.41 -11.62 28.71
C THR A 39 -39.09 -10.69 27.53
N SER A 40 -37.82 -10.57 27.16
CA SER A 40 -37.34 -9.93 25.94
C SER A 40 -35.99 -10.54 25.52
N GLY A 41 -35.76 -10.72 24.22
CA GLY A 41 -34.53 -11.36 23.70
C GLY A 41 -34.70 -12.82 23.30
N CYS A 42 -33.60 -13.55 23.21
CA CYS A 42 -33.53 -14.93 22.71
C CYS A 42 -33.15 -15.90 23.83
N LEU A 43 -33.90 -17.00 23.98
CA LEU A 43 -33.56 -18.13 24.85
C LEU A 43 -32.74 -19.15 24.08
N ILE A 44 -31.41 -19.03 24.10
CA ILE A 44 -30.53 -19.92 23.34
C ILE A 44 -29.88 -20.91 24.31
N GLY A 45 -30.26 -22.19 24.19
CA GLY A 45 -29.92 -23.21 25.18
C GLY A 45 -30.66 -22.96 26.49
N THR A 46 -29.93 -22.62 27.55
CA THR A 46 -30.49 -22.27 28.89
C THR A 46 -30.24 -20.81 29.28
N VAL A 47 -29.70 -20.00 28.35
CA VAL A 47 -29.28 -18.62 28.61
C VAL A 47 -30.18 -17.67 27.83
N CYS A 48 -30.60 -16.58 28.49
CA CYS A 48 -31.31 -15.48 27.84
C CYS A 48 -30.33 -14.40 27.39
N TYR A 49 -30.29 -14.16 26.07
CA TYR A 49 -29.52 -13.09 25.46
C TYR A 49 -30.45 -11.91 25.12
N PRO A 50 -30.12 -10.68 25.53
CA PRO A 50 -30.83 -9.49 25.07
C PRO A 50 -30.77 -9.35 23.54
N ASN A 51 -31.79 -8.71 22.98
CA ASN A 51 -31.85 -8.44 21.54
C ASN A 51 -30.69 -7.53 21.11
N GLY A 52 -29.98 -7.89 20.04
CA GLY A 52 -28.79 -7.18 19.54
C GLY A 52 -27.45 -7.70 20.05
N VAL A 53 -27.43 -8.61 21.05
CA VAL A 53 -26.18 -9.20 21.56
C VAL A 53 -25.59 -10.17 20.53
N LEU A 54 -24.30 -10.02 20.23
CA LEU A 54 -23.55 -10.94 19.36
C LEU A 54 -23.31 -12.29 20.04
N ASN A 55 -23.21 -13.35 19.26
CA ASN A 55 -22.80 -14.66 19.76
C ASN A 55 -21.31 -14.61 20.12
N PRO A 56 -20.92 -14.85 21.39
CA PRO A 56 -19.52 -14.81 21.80
C PRO A 56 -18.61 -15.82 21.07
N ALA A 57 -19.18 -16.87 20.48
CA ALA A 57 -18.44 -17.88 19.73
C ALA A 57 -18.44 -17.62 18.21
N ASN A 58 -19.26 -16.70 17.70
CA ASN A 58 -19.34 -16.38 16.28
C ASN A 58 -19.90 -14.96 16.08
N PRO A 59 -19.07 -13.96 15.73
CA PRO A 59 -19.52 -12.58 15.56
C PRO A 59 -20.54 -12.38 14.43
N CYS A 60 -20.64 -13.34 13.49
CA CYS A 60 -21.65 -13.35 12.43
C CYS A 60 -23.02 -13.86 12.85
N GLN A 61 -23.22 -14.02 14.15
CA GLN A 61 -24.47 -14.41 14.75
C GLN A 61 -24.87 -13.41 15.83
N VAL A 62 -26.17 -13.10 15.89
CA VAL A 62 -26.73 -12.10 16.80
C VAL A 62 -28.08 -12.57 17.32
N CYS A 63 -28.40 -12.21 18.56
CA CYS A 63 -29.75 -12.42 19.07
C CYS A 63 -30.70 -11.43 18.40
N ARG A 64 -31.58 -11.94 17.53
CA ARG A 64 -32.71 -11.20 16.95
C ARG A 64 -33.99 -11.95 17.28
N ALA A 65 -34.62 -11.63 18.42
CA ALA A 65 -35.80 -12.31 18.93
C ALA A 65 -36.99 -12.33 17.94
N ALA A 66 -37.08 -11.31 17.09
CA ALA A 66 -38.09 -11.22 16.02
C ALA A 66 -37.86 -12.21 14.86
N ALA A 67 -36.61 -12.60 14.62
CA ALA A 67 -36.25 -13.60 13.61
C ALA A 67 -36.29 -15.02 14.21
N SER A 68 -35.70 -15.21 15.40
CA SER A 68 -35.79 -16.44 16.17
C SER A 68 -35.64 -16.15 17.66
N ALA A 69 -36.57 -16.68 18.46
CA ALA A 69 -36.54 -16.54 19.91
C ALA A 69 -35.70 -17.63 20.60
N SER A 70 -35.24 -18.67 19.89
CA SER A 70 -34.55 -19.82 20.49
C SER A 70 -33.24 -20.23 19.82
N THR A 71 -32.84 -19.53 18.76
CA THR A 71 -31.58 -19.77 18.05
C THR A 71 -30.91 -18.46 17.70
N TRP A 72 -29.60 -18.50 17.50
CA TRP A 72 -28.87 -17.38 16.92
C TRP A 72 -29.41 -17.07 15.52
N SER A 73 -29.46 -15.77 15.18
CA SER A 73 -29.81 -15.29 13.85
C SER A 73 -28.57 -14.79 13.12
N ASN A 74 -28.54 -14.91 11.80
CA ASN A 74 -27.42 -14.40 11.01
C ASN A 74 -27.33 -12.87 11.13
N ASN A 75 -26.10 -12.38 11.30
CA ASN A 75 -25.78 -10.97 11.37
C ASN A 75 -25.24 -10.46 10.03
N ASP A 76 -25.95 -10.76 8.94
CA ASP A 76 -25.47 -10.49 7.59
C ASP A 76 -25.19 -9.00 7.37
N GLY A 77 -24.05 -8.69 6.73
CA GLY A 77 -23.57 -7.35 6.44
C GLY A 77 -22.83 -6.65 7.59
N ALA A 78 -22.73 -7.27 8.76
CA ALA A 78 -21.82 -6.79 9.81
C ALA A 78 -20.36 -7.08 9.44
N SER A 79 -19.45 -6.20 9.87
CA SER A 79 -18.02 -6.49 9.82
C SER A 79 -17.68 -7.63 10.77
N CYS A 80 -16.67 -8.40 10.40
CA CYS A 80 -16.08 -9.45 11.20
C CYS A 80 -14.61 -9.59 10.80
N ASP A 81 -13.92 -10.58 11.35
CA ASP A 81 -12.56 -10.96 10.98
C ASP A 81 -12.55 -12.50 10.84
N ASP A 82 -12.20 -12.99 9.65
CA ASP A 82 -12.09 -14.43 9.36
C ASP A 82 -10.71 -15.02 9.72
N GLN A 83 -9.81 -14.18 10.25
CA GLN A 83 -8.43 -14.46 10.63
C GLN A 83 -7.59 -15.03 9.48
N LEU A 84 -7.93 -14.67 8.24
CA LEU A 84 -7.15 -15.00 7.07
C LEU A 84 -6.50 -13.71 6.54
N PHE A 85 -5.19 -13.76 6.32
CA PHE A 85 -4.45 -12.60 5.84
C PHE A 85 -4.85 -12.25 4.41
N CYS A 86 -5.13 -13.24 3.56
CA CYS A 86 -5.44 -13.03 2.14
C CYS A 86 -6.88 -12.61 1.86
N THR A 87 -7.65 -12.30 2.89
CA THR A 87 -8.95 -11.65 2.80
C THR A 87 -8.89 -10.26 3.42
N THR A 88 -9.75 -9.40 2.91
CA THR A 88 -9.92 -8.02 3.36
C THR A 88 -11.40 -7.67 3.29
N SER A 89 -11.81 -6.63 4.04
CA SER A 89 -13.22 -6.19 4.06
C SER A 89 -14.19 -7.32 4.42
N ASP A 90 -13.84 -8.02 5.49
CA ASP A 90 -14.55 -9.19 5.98
C ASP A 90 -15.95 -8.83 6.44
N ALA A 91 -16.92 -9.59 5.91
CA ALA A 91 -18.32 -9.36 6.18
C ALA A 91 -19.05 -10.67 6.41
N CYS A 92 -20.00 -10.61 7.34
CA CYS A 92 -20.85 -11.72 7.66
C CYS A 92 -21.85 -12.00 6.54
N THR A 93 -21.87 -13.25 6.05
CA THR A 93 -22.90 -13.73 5.13
C THR A 93 -23.30 -15.14 5.50
N GLY A 94 -24.59 -15.37 5.78
CA GLY A 94 -25.09 -16.70 6.13
C GLY A 94 -24.58 -17.21 7.47
N GLY A 95 -24.11 -16.32 8.37
CA GLY A 95 -23.49 -16.69 9.64
C GLY A 95 -22.02 -17.13 9.54
N VAL A 96 -21.40 -16.95 8.38
CA VAL A 96 -19.97 -17.20 8.12
C VAL A 96 -19.28 -15.85 7.92
N CYS A 97 -18.11 -15.68 8.53
CA CYS A 97 -17.23 -14.55 8.23
C CYS A 97 -16.37 -14.91 7.01
N SER A 98 -16.35 -14.02 6.03
CA SER A 98 -15.50 -14.17 4.83
C SER A 98 -15.21 -12.80 4.23
N GLY A 99 -14.00 -12.59 3.74
CA GLY A 99 -13.64 -11.36 3.01
C GLY A 99 -13.55 -11.47 1.50
N VAL A 100 -13.15 -10.35 0.91
CA VAL A 100 -12.72 -10.23 -0.49
C VAL A 100 -11.23 -10.54 -0.57
N ALA A 101 -10.82 -11.27 -1.61
CA ALA A 101 -9.41 -11.60 -1.82
C ALA A 101 -8.53 -10.33 -1.83
N ARG A 102 -7.47 -10.33 -1.01
CA ARG A 102 -6.47 -9.28 -0.92
C ARG A 102 -5.84 -9.06 -2.29
N ASN A 103 -5.82 -7.81 -2.74
CA ASN A 103 -5.06 -7.44 -3.92
C ASN A 103 -3.59 -7.28 -3.54
N CYS A 104 -2.75 -8.20 -4.02
CA CYS A 104 -1.32 -8.20 -3.78
C CYS A 104 -0.48 -7.52 -4.87
N ALA A 105 -1.11 -6.94 -5.89
CA ALA A 105 -0.38 -6.33 -7.00
C ALA A 105 0.49 -5.16 -6.53
N ASP A 106 1.80 -5.25 -6.76
CA ASP A 106 2.79 -4.22 -6.39
C ASP A 106 3.08 -3.23 -7.53
N ALA A 107 2.40 -3.41 -8.68
CA ALA A 107 2.58 -2.67 -9.93
C ALA A 107 3.99 -2.78 -10.54
N ILE A 108 4.77 -3.79 -10.14
CA ILE A 108 6.02 -4.20 -10.78
C ILE A 108 5.67 -5.39 -11.68
N GLY A 109 5.75 -5.21 -13.00
CA GLY A 109 5.46 -6.28 -13.95
C GLY A 109 6.58 -7.31 -14.10
N CYS A 110 7.84 -6.92 -13.94
CA CYS A 110 8.97 -7.77 -14.31
C CYS A 110 9.24 -8.93 -13.33
N ASN A 111 8.84 -8.81 -12.06
CA ASN A 111 8.90 -9.87 -11.04
C ASN A 111 7.69 -10.82 -11.11
N GLY A 112 6.71 -10.51 -11.96
CA GLY A 112 5.59 -11.38 -12.28
C GLY A 112 4.48 -11.33 -11.24
N VAL A 113 3.27 -11.72 -11.67
CA VAL A 113 2.02 -11.55 -10.91
C VAL A 113 2.13 -12.11 -9.48
N GLU A 114 1.82 -11.24 -8.53
CA GLU A 114 1.88 -11.52 -7.10
C GLU A 114 0.76 -12.48 -6.71
N SER A 115 1.07 -13.33 -5.74
CA SER A 115 0.09 -14.18 -5.09
C SER A 115 0.03 -13.87 -3.61
N CYS A 116 -1.12 -14.14 -2.99
CA CYS A 116 -1.22 -14.04 -1.55
C CYS A 116 -0.96 -15.41 -0.92
N ASP A 117 -0.08 -15.46 0.07
CA ASP A 117 0.25 -16.67 0.83
C ASP A 117 -0.25 -16.52 2.27
N GLU A 118 -1.27 -17.31 2.63
CA GLU A 118 -1.81 -17.37 3.99
C GLU A 118 -0.84 -17.91 5.03
N GLY A 119 0.03 -18.85 4.64
CA GLY A 119 0.99 -19.44 5.57
C GLY A 119 2.13 -18.50 5.91
N ALA A 120 2.46 -17.59 5.00
CA ALA A 120 3.45 -16.54 5.21
C ALA A 120 2.85 -15.22 5.71
N GLU A 121 1.51 -15.12 5.76
CA GLU A 121 0.78 -13.87 6.04
C GLU A 121 1.31 -12.70 5.21
N ALA A 122 1.58 -12.95 3.92
CA ALA A 122 2.27 -12.01 3.05
C ALA A 122 1.81 -12.08 1.60
N CYS A 123 1.91 -10.92 0.93
CA CYS A 123 1.90 -10.86 -0.53
C CYS A 123 3.28 -11.27 -1.04
N VAL A 124 3.34 -12.32 -1.85
CA VAL A 124 4.58 -12.85 -2.40
C VAL A 124 4.67 -12.51 -3.89
N ALA A 125 5.82 -11.97 -4.29
CA ALA A 125 6.12 -11.69 -5.69
C ALA A 125 6.03 -12.98 -6.53
N GLY A 126 5.64 -12.82 -7.79
CA GLY A 126 5.58 -13.93 -8.73
C GLY A 126 6.96 -14.43 -9.16
N THR A 127 6.96 -15.24 -10.23
CA THR A 127 8.21 -15.60 -10.91
C THR A 127 8.56 -14.52 -11.94
N PRO A 128 9.81 -14.03 -11.97
CA PRO A 128 10.21 -13.02 -12.95
C PRO A 128 9.85 -13.44 -14.38
N THR A 129 9.24 -12.52 -15.13
CA THR A 129 8.71 -12.75 -16.48
C THR A 129 9.74 -12.51 -17.59
N CYS A 130 10.98 -12.20 -17.19
CA CYS A 130 12.07 -11.84 -18.10
C CYS A 130 12.59 -13.01 -18.94
N ASP A 131 13.09 -12.69 -20.14
CA ASP A 131 13.64 -13.69 -21.05
C ASP A 131 14.95 -14.29 -20.52
N THR A 132 15.38 -15.38 -21.16
CA THR A 132 16.65 -16.02 -20.84
C THR A 132 17.81 -15.03 -21.06
N ASN A 133 18.59 -14.78 -20.00
CA ASN A 133 19.67 -13.78 -19.87
C ASN A 133 19.24 -12.35 -19.51
N GLN A 134 17.99 -12.14 -19.08
CA GLN A 134 17.56 -10.90 -18.44
C GLN A 134 17.26 -11.14 -16.96
N VAL A 135 17.31 -10.05 -16.21
CA VAL A 135 16.87 -10.01 -14.81
C VAL A 135 15.93 -8.83 -14.61
N CYS A 136 14.99 -8.97 -13.70
CA CYS A 136 14.06 -7.92 -13.33
C CYS A 136 14.76 -6.89 -12.44
N GLU A 137 14.88 -5.67 -12.91
CA GLU A 137 15.32 -4.53 -12.10
C GLU A 137 14.09 -3.84 -11.51
N LEU A 138 13.86 -4.07 -10.20
CA LEU A 138 12.65 -3.61 -9.50
C LEU A 138 12.51 -2.08 -9.54
N ALA A 139 13.63 -1.35 -9.47
CA ALA A 139 13.64 0.11 -9.46
C ALA A 139 13.13 0.74 -10.77
N SER A 140 13.28 0.04 -11.89
CA SER A 140 12.85 0.50 -13.21
C SER A 140 11.66 -0.28 -13.76
N ASP A 141 11.17 -1.28 -13.03
CA ASP A 141 10.21 -2.28 -13.49
C ASP A 141 10.52 -2.78 -14.92
N ALA A 142 11.75 -3.26 -15.12
CA ALA A 142 12.23 -3.62 -16.45
C ALA A 142 13.10 -4.87 -16.44
N CYS A 143 13.00 -5.65 -17.52
CA CYS A 143 13.91 -6.76 -17.79
C CYS A 143 15.19 -6.23 -18.44
N VAL A 144 16.26 -6.16 -17.67
CA VAL A 144 17.56 -5.64 -18.12
C VAL A 144 18.54 -6.77 -18.38
N THR A 145 19.45 -6.57 -19.35
CA THR A 145 20.52 -7.53 -19.68
C THR A 145 21.79 -7.33 -18.85
N THR A 146 21.91 -6.19 -18.18
CA THR A 146 23.06 -5.84 -17.33
C THR A 146 22.58 -5.42 -15.95
N CYS A 147 22.95 -6.19 -14.93
CA CYS A 147 22.75 -5.84 -13.53
C CYS A 147 24.05 -5.27 -12.95
N THR A 148 23.99 -4.04 -12.43
CA THR A 148 25.14 -3.38 -11.79
C THR A 148 25.36 -3.86 -10.35
N GLY A 149 24.38 -4.54 -9.76
CA GLY A 149 24.44 -5.13 -8.43
C GLY A 149 24.48 -6.67 -8.44
N CYS A 150 23.61 -7.32 -7.65
CA CYS A 150 23.51 -8.77 -7.54
C CYS A 150 22.27 -9.30 -8.26
N ALA A 151 22.47 -10.17 -9.25
CA ALA A 151 21.44 -10.92 -9.94
C ALA A 151 21.08 -12.19 -9.15
N ILE A 152 20.09 -12.11 -8.25
CA ILE A 152 19.69 -13.19 -7.35
C ILE A 152 18.26 -13.60 -7.67
N GLY A 153 18.03 -14.88 -7.97
CA GLY A 153 16.68 -15.39 -8.24
C GLY A 153 15.97 -14.78 -9.46
N GLY A 154 16.72 -14.23 -10.43
CA GLY A 154 16.15 -13.55 -11.60
C GLY A 154 15.81 -12.06 -11.36
N VAL A 155 16.15 -11.53 -10.18
CA VAL A 155 15.96 -10.12 -9.81
C VAL A 155 17.33 -9.45 -9.63
N CYS A 156 17.46 -8.19 -10.05
CA CYS A 156 18.64 -7.36 -9.84
C CYS A 156 18.46 -6.52 -8.56
N TYR A 157 19.31 -6.80 -7.57
CA TYR A 157 19.40 -6.07 -6.32
C TYR A 157 20.58 -5.10 -6.37
N GLY A 158 20.41 -3.88 -5.87
CA GLY A 158 21.48 -2.88 -5.80
C GLY A 158 22.55 -3.22 -4.75
N ASP A 159 23.76 -2.67 -4.90
CA ASP A 159 24.81 -2.81 -3.88
C ASP A 159 24.33 -2.23 -2.53
N GLY A 160 24.51 -3.01 -1.45
CA GLY A 160 24.04 -2.68 -0.11
C GLY A 160 22.56 -2.95 0.14
N GLN A 161 21.80 -3.44 -0.84
CA GLN A 161 20.39 -3.78 -0.63
C GLN A 161 20.27 -5.03 0.26
N VAL A 162 19.54 -4.90 1.38
CA VAL A 162 19.27 -5.99 2.31
C VAL A 162 18.22 -6.93 1.73
N ASN A 163 18.34 -8.23 2.00
CA ASN A 163 17.37 -9.23 1.57
C ASN A 163 16.03 -9.00 2.30
N PRO A 164 14.91 -8.83 1.57
CA PRO A 164 13.61 -8.57 2.17
C PRO A 164 13.11 -9.63 3.15
N THR A 165 13.56 -10.89 3.03
CA THR A 165 13.11 -12.00 3.87
C THR A 165 14.11 -12.39 4.96
N ASP A 166 15.31 -11.80 4.95
CA ASP A 166 16.38 -12.10 5.90
C ASP A 166 17.29 -10.89 6.03
N SER A 167 17.10 -10.11 7.09
CA SER A 167 17.89 -8.90 7.34
C SER A 167 19.39 -9.14 7.52
N CYS A 168 19.79 -10.40 7.76
CA CYS A 168 21.18 -10.80 7.88
C CYS A 168 21.85 -11.17 6.55
N LEU A 169 21.15 -10.93 5.44
CA LEU A 169 21.65 -11.09 4.10
C LEU A 169 21.60 -9.77 3.34
N VAL A 170 22.66 -9.47 2.60
CA VAL A 170 22.81 -8.22 1.84
C VAL A 170 23.45 -8.49 0.47
N CYS A 171 23.08 -7.71 -0.54
CA CYS A 171 23.75 -7.71 -1.82
C CYS A 171 25.08 -6.95 -1.68
N THR A 172 26.19 -7.64 -1.96
CA THR A 172 27.52 -7.02 -2.04
C THR A 172 28.21 -7.54 -3.30
N PRO A 173 28.11 -6.84 -4.45
CA PRO A 173 28.60 -7.31 -5.75
C PRO A 173 30.10 -7.61 -5.76
N GLY A 174 30.88 -6.91 -4.92
CA GLY A 174 32.31 -7.17 -4.74
C GLY A 174 32.63 -8.54 -4.12
N SER A 175 31.66 -9.15 -3.44
CA SER A 175 31.75 -10.48 -2.83
C SER A 175 31.06 -11.53 -3.71
N SER A 176 29.85 -11.25 -4.18
CA SER A 176 29.10 -12.12 -5.10
C SER A 176 28.08 -11.32 -5.90
N THR A 177 27.98 -11.60 -7.20
CA THR A 177 26.96 -11.01 -8.08
C THR A 177 25.75 -11.91 -8.30
N THR A 178 25.73 -13.12 -7.74
CA THR A 178 24.66 -14.11 -7.98
C THR A 178 24.13 -14.78 -6.72
N ALA A 179 24.59 -14.34 -5.55
CA ALA A 179 24.13 -14.86 -4.25
C ALA A 179 24.15 -13.75 -3.21
N TRP A 180 23.27 -13.87 -2.21
CA TRP A 180 23.30 -13.06 -1.02
C TRP A 180 24.61 -13.25 -0.24
N THR A 181 25.02 -12.22 0.50
CA THR A 181 26.21 -12.22 1.33
C THR A 181 25.83 -11.88 2.77
N ASN A 182 26.62 -12.34 3.75
CA ASN A 182 26.30 -12.10 5.17
C ASN A 182 26.39 -10.60 5.50
N HIS A 183 25.37 -10.08 6.18
CA HIS A 183 25.31 -8.71 6.67
C HIS A 183 25.85 -8.60 8.11
N ASP A 184 27.06 -9.12 8.33
CA ASP A 184 27.62 -9.25 9.68
C ASP A 184 27.76 -7.89 10.39
N GLY A 185 27.28 -7.82 11.64
CA GLY A 185 27.31 -6.61 12.46
C GLY A 185 26.14 -5.65 12.26
N ALA A 186 25.22 -5.94 11.33
CA ALA A 186 23.97 -5.18 11.21
C ALA A 186 22.99 -5.54 12.33
N SER A 187 22.16 -4.57 12.73
CA SER A 187 21.03 -4.81 13.63
C SER A 187 19.97 -5.64 12.92
N CYS A 188 19.37 -6.58 13.63
CA CYS A 188 18.25 -7.39 13.19
C CYS A 188 17.28 -7.62 14.35
N ASP A 189 16.24 -8.41 14.14
CA ASP A 189 15.32 -8.90 15.16
C ASP A 189 15.13 -10.41 14.93
N ASP A 190 15.44 -11.23 15.92
CA ASP A 190 15.31 -12.70 15.83
C ASP A 190 13.90 -13.19 16.20
N GLY A 191 12.99 -12.26 16.53
CA GLY A 191 11.59 -12.50 16.88
C GLY A 191 11.42 -13.15 18.26
N LEU A 192 12.46 -13.18 19.09
CA LEU A 192 12.40 -13.73 20.43
C LEU A 192 12.36 -12.60 21.47
N PHE A 193 11.48 -12.74 22.47
CA PHE A 193 11.35 -11.72 23.51
C PHE A 193 12.58 -11.71 24.42
N CYS A 194 13.17 -12.86 24.75
CA CYS A 194 14.28 -12.97 25.71
C CYS A 194 15.66 -12.63 25.14
N THR A 195 15.74 -12.17 23.91
CA THR A 195 16.93 -11.59 23.31
C THR A 195 16.73 -10.08 23.15
N VAL A 196 17.85 -9.35 23.21
CA VAL A 196 17.89 -7.91 22.97
C VAL A 196 19.14 -7.55 22.19
N ALA A 197 19.07 -6.42 21.49
CA ALA A 197 20.15 -5.86 20.70
C ALA A 197 20.71 -6.86 19.67
N ASP A 198 19.81 -7.49 18.93
CA ASP A 198 20.16 -8.58 18.03
C ASP A 198 21.04 -8.08 16.90
N THR A 199 22.04 -8.91 16.57
CA THR A 199 23.05 -8.57 15.58
C THR A 199 23.27 -9.76 14.67
N CYS A 200 23.38 -9.48 13.38
CA CYS A 200 23.66 -10.49 12.38
C CYS A 200 25.08 -11.04 12.51
N ALA A 201 25.19 -12.36 12.55
CA ALA A 201 26.46 -13.07 12.47
C ALA A 201 26.31 -14.34 11.64
N SER A 202 27.06 -14.42 10.54
CA SER A 202 27.04 -15.56 9.61
C SER A 202 25.65 -15.90 9.05
N GLY A 203 24.84 -14.87 8.76
CA GLY A 203 23.47 -15.04 8.25
C GLY A 203 22.46 -15.51 9.30
N ILE A 204 22.80 -15.40 10.59
CA ILE A 204 21.91 -15.71 11.71
C ILE A 204 21.68 -14.42 12.49
N CYS A 205 20.42 -14.09 12.73
CA CYS A 205 20.07 -13.05 13.70
C CYS A 205 20.04 -13.66 15.11
N SER A 206 20.73 -13.04 16.06
CA SER A 206 20.71 -13.44 17.47
C SER A 206 21.09 -12.28 18.38
N GLY A 207 20.50 -12.23 19.57
CA GLY A 207 20.79 -11.23 20.59
C GLY A 207 21.50 -11.71 21.85
N GLY A 208 21.83 -10.74 22.71
CA GLY A 208 22.20 -11.01 24.10
C GLY A 208 20.96 -11.34 24.93
N ALA A 209 21.11 -12.13 25.99
CA ALA A 209 20.00 -12.43 26.88
C ALA A 209 19.42 -11.16 27.51
N ARG A 210 18.09 -11.02 27.49
CA ARG A 210 17.36 -9.97 28.17
C ARG A 210 17.67 -10.02 29.66
N ASP A 211 18.04 -8.86 30.20
CA ASP A 211 18.14 -8.69 31.65
C ASP A 211 16.75 -8.53 32.24
N CYS A 212 16.33 -9.52 33.01
CA CYS A 212 15.03 -9.55 33.69
C CYS A 212 15.10 -9.15 35.16
N ALA A 213 16.27 -8.77 35.68
CA ALA A 213 16.41 -8.44 37.09
C ALA A 213 15.51 -7.25 37.46
N ASP A 214 14.60 -7.46 38.41
CA ASP A 214 13.67 -6.43 38.91
C ASP A 214 14.17 -5.71 40.18
N ALA A 215 15.35 -6.11 40.65
CA ALA A 215 15.98 -5.67 41.90
C ALA A 215 15.16 -5.94 43.17
N ILE A 216 14.25 -6.92 43.10
CA ILE A 216 13.56 -7.51 44.25
C ILE A 216 14.24 -8.86 44.49
N ALA A 217 14.94 -9.02 45.60
CA ALA A 217 15.63 -10.27 45.92
C ALA A 217 14.68 -11.33 46.52
N CYS A 218 13.65 -10.93 47.27
CA CYS A 218 12.85 -11.88 48.04
C CYS A 218 11.98 -12.81 47.19
N ASN A 219 11.65 -12.43 45.95
CA ASN A 219 10.88 -13.22 44.97
C ASN A 219 11.78 -14.10 44.08
N GLY A 220 13.09 -14.12 44.31
CA GLY A 220 14.01 -15.03 43.64
C GLY A 220 14.92 -14.32 42.64
N VAL A 221 15.46 -15.11 41.71
CA VAL A 221 16.18 -14.59 40.54
C VAL A 221 15.26 -14.76 39.35
N GLU A 222 15.06 -13.68 38.61
CA GLU A 222 14.12 -13.64 37.51
C GLU A 222 14.65 -14.49 36.34
N SER A 223 13.71 -15.13 35.65
CA SER A 223 13.98 -15.80 34.39
C SER A 223 13.17 -15.16 33.29
N CYS A 224 13.69 -15.19 32.07
CA CYS A 224 12.91 -14.78 30.92
C CYS A 224 12.17 -15.99 30.33
N ASP A 225 10.85 -15.85 30.11
CA ASP A 225 10.00 -16.88 29.51
C ASP A 225 9.53 -16.41 28.13
N GLU A 226 9.98 -17.11 27.08
CA GLU A 226 9.62 -16.81 25.69
C GLU A 226 8.16 -17.14 25.36
N GLY A 227 7.59 -18.16 26.01
CA GLY A 227 6.20 -18.53 25.74
C GLY A 227 5.21 -17.53 26.35
N ALA A 228 5.62 -16.84 27.40
CA ALA A 228 4.85 -15.79 28.05
C ALA A 228 5.22 -14.37 27.57
N GLU A 229 6.28 -14.24 26.75
CA GLU A 229 6.87 -12.96 26.33
C GLU A 229 7.09 -12.02 27.54
N ALA A 230 7.60 -12.59 28.64
CA ALA A 230 7.65 -11.90 29.92
C ALA A 230 8.87 -12.27 30.76
N CYS A 231 9.33 -11.31 31.55
CA CYS A 231 10.21 -11.56 32.69
C CYS A 231 9.36 -12.09 33.84
N VAL A 232 9.66 -13.30 34.31
CA VAL A 232 8.93 -13.95 35.40
C VAL A 232 9.80 -14.02 36.64
N ALA A 233 9.19 -13.71 37.79
CA ALA A 233 9.84 -13.83 39.09
C ALA A 233 10.27 -15.28 39.35
N GLY A 234 11.36 -15.44 40.10
CA GLY A 234 11.91 -16.73 40.46
C GLY A 234 11.14 -17.45 41.56
N THR A 235 11.80 -18.40 42.20
CA THR A 235 11.31 -18.99 43.44
C THR A 235 11.65 -18.09 44.62
N PRO A 236 10.69 -17.73 45.50
CA PRO A 236 10.95 -16.90 46.67
C PRO A 236 12.11 -17.46 47.51
N THR A 237 12.99 -16.57 47.98
CA THR A 237 14.12 -16.94 48.84
C THR A 237 13.75 -17.01 50.32
N CYS A 238 12.49 -16.73 50.65
CA CYS A 238 11.98 -16.70 52.02
C CYS A 238 11.86 -18.10 52.62
N ASP A 239 11.92 -18.17 53.95
CA ASP A 239 11.65 -19.41 54.68
C ASP A 239 10.18 -19.85 54.48
N ALA A 240 9.89 -21.13 54.72
CA ALA A 240 8.57 -21.72 54.44
C ALA A 240 7.39 -21.05 55.18
N ASP A 241 7.65 -20.34 56.27
CA ASP A 241 6.66 -19.60 57.08
C ASP A 241 6.70 -18.07 56.85
N GLU A 242 7.48 -17.60 55.88
CA GLU A 242 7.64 -16.19 55.54
C GLU A 242 7.08 -15.89 54.14
N ILE A 243 6.73 -14.63 53.94
CA ILE A 243 6.12 -14.13 52.71
C ILE A 243 7.05 -13.05 52.13
N CYS A 244 7.30 -13.10 50.83
CA CYS A 244 8.03 -12.02 50.16
C CYS A 244 7.13 -10.77 50.04
N ASP A 245 7.50 -9.70 50.72
CA ASP A 245 6.97 -8.36 50.54
C ASP A 245 7.77 -7.66 49.44
N THR A 246 7.22 -7.69 48.24
CA THR A 246 7.83 -7.10 47.04
C THR A 246 8.00 -5.59 47.13
N ALA A 247 7.17 -4.90 47.94
CA ALA A 247 7.25 -3.44 48.08
C ALA A 247 8.45 -3.00 48.93
N HIS A 248 8.90 -3.86 49.84
CA HIS A 248 10.02 -3.60 50.74
C HIS A 248 11.25 -4.48 50.48
N ASP A 249 11.16 -5.37 49.48
CA ASP A 249 12.14 -6.41 49.20
C ASP A 249 12.57 -7.18 50.47
N ALA A 250 11.60 -7.73 51.18
CA ALA A 250 11.83 -8.36 52.47
C ALA A 250 10.95 -9.59 52.71
N CYS A 251 11.52 -10.60 53.37
CA CYS A 251 10.75 -11.72 53.90
C CYS A 251 10.10 -11.31 55.23
N VAL A 252 8.77 -11.38 55.29
CA VAL A 252 7.99 -10.97 56.47
C VAL A 252 7.11 -12.11 56.96
N ALA A 253 6.98 -12.23 58.29
CA ALA A 253 6.11 -13.23 58.91
C ALA A 253 4.61 -12.88 58.80
N THR A 254 4.27 -11.62 58.57
CA THR A 254 2.88 -11.15 58.43
C THR A 254 2.80 -10.05 57.39
N CYS A 255 1.82 -10.15 56.47
CA CYS A 255 1.53 -9.14 55.47
C CYS A 255 0.39 -8.22 55.95
N THR A 256 0.60 -6.90 55.95
CA THR A 256 -0.46 -5.92 56.23
C THR A 256 -1.31 -5.59 55.00
N GLY A 257 -0.89 -6.05 53.82
CA GLY A 257 -1.58 -5.88 52.54
C GLY A 257 -2.32 -7.15 52.09
N CYS A 258 -2.20 -7.51 50.82
CA CYS A 258 -2.79 -8.72 50.24
C CYS A 258 -1.72 -9.80 50.10
N VAL A 259 -2.06 -11.05 50.43
CA VAL A 259 -1.24 -12.23 50.12
C VAL A 259 -1.85 -12.93 48.92
N ILE A 260 -1.33 -12.66 47.72
CA ILE A 260 -1.83 -13.21 46.46
C ILE A 260 -0.78 -14.16 45.92
N ASP A 261 -1.15 -15.44 45.75
CA ASP A 261 -0.27 -16.53 45.31
C ASP A 261 1.03 -16.67 46.12
N GLY A 262 0.97 -16.36 47.42
CA GLY A 262 2.11 -16.48 48.33
C GLY A 262 3.04 -15.27 48.35
N THR A 263 2.69 -14.19 47.65
CA THR A 263 3.42 -12.92 47.64
C THR A 263 2.63 -11.84 48.39
N CYS A 264 3.32 -11.05 49.21
CA CYS A 264 2.74 -9.90 49.90
C CYS A 264 2.82 -8.66 48.99
N TYR A 265 1.65 -8.10 48.73
CA TYR A 265 1.45 -6.85 48.00
C TYR A 265 0.94 -5.79 48.97
N GLY A 266 1.54 -4.61 48.94
CA GLY A 266 1.10 -3.47 49.74
C GLY A 266 -0.32 -3.03 49.37
N ALA A 267 -1.07 -2.47 50.33
CA ALA A 267 -2.37 -1.88 50.04
C ALA A 267 -2.24 -0.78 48.97
N GLY A 268 -3.01 -0.87 47.89
CA GLY A 268 -2.96 0.04 46.75
C GLY A 268 -1.92 -0.33 45.68
N GLN A 269 -1.12 -1.39 45.86
CA GLN A 269 -0.20 -1.86 44.84
C GLN A 269 -0.99 -2.44 43.65
N LEU A 270 -0.61 -2.05 42.43
CA LEU A 270 -1.20 -2.58 41.19
C LEU A 270 -0.66 -3.97 40.89
N ASN A 271 -1.45 -4.78 40.19
CA ASN A 271 -1.01 -6.07 39.66
C ASN A 271 -0.05 -5.82 38.49
N PRO A 272 1.23 -6.24 38.57
CA PRO A 272 2.21 -5.96 37.52
C PRO A 272 1.77 -6.37 36.09
N PRO A 273 1.22 -7.57 35.86
CA PRO A 273 0.70 -7.97 34.54
C PRO A 273 -0.65 -7.32 34.15
N ASN A 274 -1.35 -6.62 35.05
CA ASN A 274 -2.65 -6.04 34.74
C ASN A 274 -2.95 -4.82 35.62
N ALA A 275 -2.73 -3.61 35.10
CA ALA A 275 -2.97 -2.35 35.81
C ALA A 275 -4.43 -2.13 36.27
N CYS A 276 -5.39 -2.88 35.71
CA CYS A 276 -6.79 -2.87 36.11
C CYS A 276 -7.12 -3.73 37.33
N LEU A 277 -6.09 -4.28 37.96
CA LEU A 277 -6.18 -5.02 39.20
C LEU A 277 -5.30 -4.37 40.27
N VAL A 278 -5.82 -4.27 41.49
CA VAL A 278 -5.17 -3.59 42.62
C VAL A 278 -5.37 -4.36 43.92
N CYS A 279 -4.35 -4.36 44.79
CA CYS A 279 -4.46 -4.92 46.13
C CYS A 279 -5.30 -4.00 47.01
N THR A 280 -6.51 -4.44 47.36
CA THR A 280 -7.40 -3.74 48.31
C THR A 280 -7.75 -4.67 49.47
N PRO A 281 -6.92 -4.70 50.55
CA PRO A 281 -7.08 -5.68 51.63
C PRO A 281 -8.43 -5.62 52.35
N GLY A 282 -9.06 -4.45 52.37
CA GLY A 282 -10.40 -4.26 52.94
C GLY A 282 -11.53 -4.91 52.13
N THR A 283 -11.27 -5.22 50.86
CA THR A 283 -12.20 -5.92 49.95
C THR A 283 -11.82 -7.39 49.82
N SER A 284 -10.55 -7.68 49.54
CA SER A 284 -9.98 -9.02 49.53
C SER A 284 -8.50 -8.98 49.89
N ALA A 285 -8.10 -9.83 50.83
CA ALA A 285 -6.70 -9.97 51.24
C ALA A 285 -5.98 -11.12 50.53
N SER A 286 -6.68 -11.93 49.71
CA SER A 286 -6.10 -13.11 49.05
C SER A 286 -6.29 -13.16 47.53
N THR A 287 -6.92 -12.14 46.95
CA THR A 287 -7.13 -12.03 45.50
C THR A 287 -7.02 -10.57 45.07
N TRP A 288 -6.69 -10.36 43.79
CA TRP A 288 -6.77 -9.04 43.18
C TRP A 288 -8.19 -8.48 43.20
N THR A 289 -8.32 -7.16 43.33
CA THR A 289 -9.58 -6.41 43.25
C THR A 289 -9.59 -5.54 42.00
N ASN A 290 -10.75 -5.34 41.38
CA ASN A 290 -10.87 -4.45 40.21
C ASN A 290 -10.49 -3.00 40.57
N ASN A 291 -9.69 -2.38 39.72
CA ASN A 291 -9.26 -1.00 39.81
C ASN A 291 -10.11 -0.09 38.90
N ASP A 292 -11.44 -0.22 39.00
CA ASP A 292 -12.38 0.42 38.07
C ASP A 292 -12.23 1.95 38.08
N GLY A 293 -12.19 2.55 36.89
CA GLY A 293 -12.03 3.99 36.70
C GLY A 293 -10.58 4.51 36.71
N ALA A 294 -9.59 3.65 36.95
CA ALA A 294 -8.18 4.00 36.76
C ALA A 294 -7.83 4.09 35.27
N SER A 295 -6.90 4.98 34.93
CA SER A 295 -6.30 5.02 33.59
C SER A 295 -5.44 3.77 33.36
N CYS A 296 -5.51 3.23 32.16
CA CYS A 296 -4.68 2.13 31.70
C CYS A 296 -4.31 2.35 30.23
N ASP A 297 -3.67 1.36 29.62
CA ASP A 297 -3.40 1.28 28.17
C ASP A 297 -3.83 -0.12 27.74
N ASP A 298 -4.74 -0.22 26.77
CA ASP A 298 -5.24 -1.51 26.28
C ASP A 298 -4.39 -2.10 25.13
N GLY A 299 -3.34 -1.39 24.73
CA GLY A 299 -2.44 -1.76 23.64
C GLY A 299 -3.01 -1.54 22.25
N VAL A 300 -4.23 -0.98 22.14
CA VAL A 300 -4.90 -0.67 20.88
C VAL A 300 -4.62 0.79 20.54
N LEU A 301 -3.74 1.01 19.57
CA LEU A 301 -3.23 2.32 19.16
C LEU A 301 -4.35 3.29 18.73
N CYS A 302 -5.45 2.78 18.19
CA CYS A 302 -6.60 3.57 17.77
C CYS A 302 -7.69 3.73 18.82
N THR A 303 -7.35 3.53 20.10
CA THR A 303 -8.21 3.91 21.21
C THR A 303 -7.56 4.98 22.06
N VAL A 304 -8.40 5.75 22.75
CA VAL A 304 -7.97 6.80 23.68
C VAL A 304 -8.77 6.77 24.95
N SER A 305 -8.17 7.38 25.98
CA SER A 305 -8.77 7.53 27.31
C SER A 305 -9.10 6.20 27.99
N ASP A 306 -8.19 5.24 27.86
CA ASP A 306 -8.43 3.87 28.30
C ASP A 306 -8.61 3.81 29.81
N THR A 307 -9.66 3.10 30.17
CA THR A 307 -10.15 3.08 31.54
C THR A 307 -10.45 1.65 31.95
N CYS A 308 -10.02 1.31 33.15
CA CYS A 308 -10.27 0.00 33.73
C CYS A 308 -11.76 -0.19 34.05
N ALA A 309 -12.32 -1.32 33.60
CA ALA A 309 -13.65 -1.76 33.96
C ALA A 309 -13.70 -3.30 34.07
N GLY A 310 -14.08 -3.81 35.24
CA GLY A 310 -14.24 -5.25 35.45
C GLY A 310 -12.93 -6.04 35.43
N GLY A 311 -11.79 -5.39 35.66
CA GLY A 311 -10.45 -5.99 35.59
C GLY A 311 -9.85 -6.03 34.18
N SER A 312 -10.50 -5.43 33.19
CA SER A 312 -10.00 -5.25 31.83
C SER A 312 -9.73 -3.78 31.53
N CYS A 313 -8.73 -3.51 30.70
CA CYS A 313 -8.52 -2.19 30.11
C CYS A 313 -9.27 -2.10 28.78
N SER A 314 -9.91 -0.96 28.53
CA SER A 314 -10.53 -0.67 27.24
C SER A 314 -10.58 0.84 27.02
N GLY A 315 -10.24 1.27 25.80
CA GLY A 315 -10.37 2.65 25.34
C GLY A 315 -11.67 2.96 24.61
N VAL A 316 -11.82 4.24 24.29
CA VAL A 316 -12.83 4.73 23.35
C VAL A 316 -12.17 4.87 21.99
N THR A 317 -12.80 4.38 20.93
CA THR A 317 -12.28 4.52 19.57
C THR A 317 -11.93 5.98 19.27
N GLN A 318 -10.70 6.21 18.81
CA GLN A 318 -10.23 7.51 18.40
C GLN A 318 -11.08 8.02 17.24
N ALA A 319 -11.72 9.18 17.45
CA ALA A 319 -12.40 9.88 16.36
C ALA A 319 -11.33 10.61 15.54
N CYS A 320 -11.06 10.12 14.34
CA CYS A 320 -10.08 10.74 13.43
C CYS A 320 -10.70 11.75 12.47
N ASP A 321 -11.99 11.64 12.19
CA ASP A 321 -12.71 12.52 11.27
C ASP A 321 -12.53 13.99 11.68
N ASP A 322 -11.82 14.75 10.85
CA ASP A 322 -11.54 16.17 11.08
C ASP A 322 -12.66 17.09 10.54
N ALA A 323 -13.74 16.46 10.05
CA ALA A 323 -14.90 17.07 9.41
C ALA A 323 -14.56 17.85 8.13
N VAL A 324 -13.43 17.57 7.48
CA VAL A 324 -13.14 17.97 6.11
C VAL A 324 -13.63 16.85 5.20
N ALA A 325 -14.65 17.12 4.39
CA ALA A 325 -15.24 16.12 3.50
C ALA A 325 -14.39 15.87 2.25
N CYS A 326 -13.61 16.85 1.78
CA CYS A 326 -12.92 16.75 0.48
C CYS A 326 -11.73 15.75 0.45
N ASN A 327 -11.10 15.50 1.59
CA ASN A 327 -10.05 14.48 1.80
C ASN A 327 -10.63 13.14 2.29
N GLY A 328 -11.95 13.05 2.48
CA GLY A 328 -12.64 11.82 2.85
C GLY A 328 -12.67 11.61 4.37
N VAL A 329 -13.38 10.59 4.84
CA VAL A 329 -13.46 10.31 6.29
C VAL A 329 -12.13 9.70 6.74
N GLU A 330 -11.44 10.38 7.65
CA GLU A 330 -10.20 9.89 8.24
C GLU A 330 -10.46 8.62 9.06
N MET A 331 -9.57 7.66 8.90
CA MET A 331 -9.54 6.44 9.72
C MET A 331 -8.22 6.39 10.47
N CYS A 332 -8.29 5.88 11.69
CA CYS A 332 -7.08 5.60 12.45
C CYS A 332 -6.39 4.35 11.86
N ASP A 333 -5.07 4.43 11.72
CA ASP A 333 -4.23 3.31 11.35
C ASP A 333 -3.74 2.58 12.62
N GLU A 334 -4.13 1.30 12.77
CA GLU A 334 -3.82 0.51 13.96
C GLU A 334 -2.32 0.14 14.08
N GLY A 335 -1.54 0.27 13.01
CA GLY A 335 -0.10 0.01 13.01
C GLY A 335 0.72 1.21 13.48
N THR A 336 0.22 2.44 13.28
CA THR A 336 0.94 3.67 13.63
C THR A 336 0.27 4.48 14.75
N GLY A 337 -1.03 4.27 14.99
CA GLY A 337 -1.86 5.13 15.85
C GLY A 337 -2.13 6.52 15.26
N GLU A 338 -1.81 6.74 13.98
CA GLU A 338 -2.01 8.02 13.32
C GLU A 338 -3.37 8.06 12.59
N CYS A 339 -4.00 9.23 12.61
CA CYS A 339 -5.18 9.49 11.79
C CYS A 339 -4.73 9.75 10.35
N LEU A 340 -5.12 8.86 9.44
CA LEU A 340 -4.83 9.00 8.02
C LEU A 340 -6.01 9.62 7.29
N ALA A 341 -5.71 10.53 6.36
CA ALA A 341 -6.69 11.08 5.43
C ALA A 341 -7.45 9.94 4.73
N GLY A 342 -8.75 10.13 4.57
CA GLY A 342 -9.60 9.19 3.85
C GLY A 342 -9.30 9.16 2.35
N THR A 343 -10.14 8.43 1.61
CA THR A 343 -10.15 8.55 0.15
C THR A 343 -10.79 9.89 -0.22
N SER A 344 -10.03 10.76 -0.91
CA SER A 344 -10.56 12.05 -1.38
C SER A 344 -11.88 11.88 -2.14
N THR A 345 -12.85 12.71 -1.82
CA THR A 345 -14.15 12.76 -2.50
C THR A 345 -14.13 13.63 -3.76
N CYS A 346 -12.98 14.24 -4.07
CA CYS A 346 -12.80 15.10 -5.23
C CYS A 346 -12.77 14.32 -6.53
N ALA A 347 -13.24 14.96 -7.61
CA ALA A 347 -13.20 14.35 -8.93
C ALA A 347 -11.76 14.23 -9.44
N THR A 348 -11.55 13.42 -10.48
CA THR A 348 -10.25 13.28 -11.14
C THR A 348 -9.67 14.65 -11.50
N ASN A 349 -8.39 14.86 -11.17
CA ASN A 349 -7.62 16.09 -11.35
C ASN A 349 -8.03 17.29 -10.47
N GLU A 350 -9.02 17.16 -9.60
CA GLU A 350 -9.29 18.15 -8.55
C GLU A 350 -8.40 17.91 -7.33
N ILE A 351 -8.11 18.98 -6.60
CA ILE A 351 -7.32 18.97 -5.38
C ILE A 351 -8.24 19.36 -4.23
N CYS A 352 -8.21 18.61 -3.12
CA CYS A 352 -8.86 19.01 -1.89
C CYS A 352 -8.11 20.20 -1.29
N VAL A 353 -8.82 21.33 -1.14
CA VAL A 353 -8.32 22.49 -0.41
C VAL A 353 -8.91 22.42 0.99
N GLU A 354 -8.21 21.74 1.89
CA GLU A 354 -8.70 21.42 3.25
C GLU A 354 -9.15 22.68 4.02
N SER A 355 -8.40 23.79 3.91
CA SER A 355 -8.76 25.06 4.55
C SER A 355 -10.11 25.65 4.12
N GLN A 356 -10.69 25.14 3.02
CA GLN A 356 -11.99 25.56 2.50
C GLN A 356 -13.00 24.41 2.44
N ASP A 357 -12.61 23.19 2.79
CA ASP A 357 -13.39 21.96 2.64
C ASP A 357 -14.07 21.85 1.26
N LEU A 358 -13.29 22.11 0.21
CA LEU A 358 -13.79 22.14 -1.16
C LEU A 358 -12.78 21.53 -2.13
N CYS A 359 -13.30 20.80 -3.10
CA CYS A 359 -12.55 20.36 -4.27
C CYS A 359 -12.35 21.53 -5.22
N SER A 360 -11.09 21.81 -5.51
CA SER A 360 -10.70 22.91 -6.38
C SER A 360 -9.96 22.36 -7.60
N CYS A 361 -10.35 22.83 -8.78
CA CYS A 361 -9.62 22.54 -10.00
C CYS A 361 -8.46 23.53 -10.14
N PRO A 362 -7.19 23.08 -10.14
CA PRO A 362 -6.04 23.97 -10.36
C PRO A 362 -5.95 24.49 -11.81
N GLY A 363 -6.74 23.93 -12.74
CA GLY A 363 -6.83 24.35 -14.13
C GLY A 363 -8.21 24.90 -14.50
N CYS A 364 -8.87 24.29 -15.48
CA CYS A 364 -10.15 24.73 -16.00
C CYS A 364 -11.24 23.71 -15.69
N LEU A 365 -12.31 24.15 -15.03
CA LEU A 365 -13.47 23.32 -14.74
C LEU A 365 -14.48 23.43 -15.90
N ILE A 366 -14.39 22.52 -16.87
CA ILE A 366 -15.17 22.60 -18.11
C ILE A 366 -16.21 21.48 -18.10
N GLY A 367 -17.49 21.84 -18.07
CA GLY A 367 -18.58 20.86 -18.06
C GLY A 367 -18.61 19.95 -16.83
N GLY A 368 -18.03 20.39 -15.70
CA GLY A 368 -17.93 19.62 -14.47
C GLY A 368 -16.73 18.65 -14.40
N VAL A 369 -15.81 18.72 -15.36
CA VAL A 369 -14.56 17.95 -15.36
C VAL A 369 -13.39 18.91 -15.20
N CYS A 370 -12.45 18.58 -14.31
CA CYS A 370 -11.24 19.36 -14.14
C CYS A 370 -10.18 18.98 -15.18
N HIS A 371 -9.77 19.98 -15.95
CA HIS A 371 -8.68 19.89 -16.91
C HIS A 371 -7.45 20.63 -16.38
N LEU A 372 -6.29 19.98 -16.34
CA LEU A 372 -5.04 20.63 -15.95
C LEU A 372 -4.65 21.70 -16.99
N GLY A 373 -3.82 22.66 -16.55
CA GLY A 373 -3.33 23.73 -17.41
C GLY A 373 -2.65 23.17 -18.67
N ALA A 374 -3.00 23.74 -19.83
CA ALA A 374 -2.56 23.34 -21.16
C ALA A 374 -3.06 21.98 -21.68
N GLU A 375 -3.97 21.29 -20.98
CA GLU A 375 -4.67 20.15 -21.58
C GLU A 375 -5.42 20.58 -22.85
N SER A 376 -5.34 19.76 -23.90
CA SER A 376 -5.99 20.01 -25.19
C SER A 376 -7.40 19.42 -25.22
N ASN A 377 -8.35 20.13 -25.83
CA ASN A 377 -9.67 19.59 -26.10
C ASN A 377 -9.58 18.51 -27.19
N LEU A 378 -10.00 17.29 -26.84
CA LEU A 378 -10.01 16.16 -27.78
C LEU A 378 -11.04 16.34 -28.93
N ALA A 379 -12.08 17.14 -28.72
CA ALA A 379 -13.09 17.44 -29.74
C ALA A 379 -12.67 18.59 -30.67
N ASP A 380 -11.74 19.44 -30.23
CA ASP A 380 -11.22 20.56 -31.00
C ASP A 380 -9.77 20.83 -30.56
N GLU A 381 -8.80 20.30 -31.32
CA GLU A 381 -7.36 20.47 -31.05
C GLU A 381 -6.91 21.94 -30.99
N CYS A 382 -7.77 22.85 -31.43
CA CYS A 382 -7.54 24.28 -31.36
C CYS A 382 -7.90 24.93 -30.02
N GLN A 383 -8.38 24.14 -29.08
CA GLN A 383 -8.79 24.56 -27.77
C GLN A 383 -7.90 23.92 -26.70
N VAL A 384 -7.51 24.73 -25.72
CA VAL A 384 -6.74 24.27 -24.54
C VAL A 384 -7.32 24.84 -23.27
N CYS A 385 -7.11 24.15 -22.16
CA CYS A 385 -7.32 24.74 -20.85
C CYS A 385 -6.25 25.81 -20.61
N ASN A 386 -6.67 27.07 -20.44
CA ASN A 386 -5.79 28.14 -19.99
C ASN A 386 -6.49 28.89 -18.85
N PRO A 387 -6.19 28.57 -17.57
CA PRO A 387 -6.86 29.17 -16.42
C PRO A 387 -6.61 30.68 -16.30
N ALA A 388 -5.54 31.21 -16.93
CA ALA A 388 -5.30 32.66 -16.98
C ALA A 388 -6.25 33.40 -17.94
N SER A 389 -6.87 32.68 -18.87
CA SER A 389 -7.83 33.22 -19.84
C SER A 389 -9.28 32.87 -19.49
N SER A 390 -9.54 31.63 -19.07
CA SER A 390 -10.83 31.19 -18.56
C SER A 390 -10.65 30.00 -17.63
N THR A 391 -11.31 30.04 -16.47
CA THR A 391 -11.32 28.96 -15.48
C THR A 391 -12.49 27.99 -15.66
N ASP A 392 -13.44 28.29 -16.56
CA ASP A 392 -14.69 27.56 -16.75
C ASP A 392 -14.99 27.21 -18.23
N GLY A 393 -14.02 27.43 -19.12
CA GLY A 393 -14.17 27.22 -20.55
C GLY A 393 -12.87 26.99 -21.30
N TRP A 394 -13.00 26.42 -22.49
CA TRP A 394 -11.88 26.20 -23.40
C TRP A 394 -11.36 27.54 -23.94
N SER A 395 -10.06 27.74 -23.84
CA SER A 395 -9.38 28.90 -24.42
C SER A 395 -8.82 28.54 -25.80
N ILE A 396 -8.79 29.50 -26.72
CA ILE A 396 -8.18 29.29 -28.04
C ILE A 396 -6.67 29.19 -27.89
N HIS A 397 -6.09 28.11 -28.40
CA HIS A 397 -4.64 27.95 -28.39
C HIS A 397 -3.99 29.02 -29.28
N PRO A 398 -2.92 29.71 -28.87
CA PRO A 398 -2.32 30.81 -29.63
C PRO A 398 -1.82 30.43 -31.04
N ARG A 399 -1.65 29.12 -31.29
CA ARG A 399 -1.24 28.59 -32.61
C ARG A 399 -2.42 28.25 -33.52
N CYS A 400 -3.66 28.50 -33.09
CA CYS A 400 -4.84 28.25 -33.90
C CYS A 400 -4.91 29.17 -35.10
N GLY A 401 -5.02 28.55 -36.27
CA GLY A 401 -4.95 29.24 -37.56
C GLY A 401 -3.52 29.38 -38.12
N CYS A 402 -2.48 28.87 -37.45
CA CYS A 402 -1.18 28.68 -38.09
C CYS A 402 -1.27 27.48 -39.06
N PRO A 403 -0.96 27.66 -40.36
CA PRO A 403 -1.12 26.61 -41.38
C PRO A 403 -0.25 25.37 -41.17
N CYS A 404 0.64 25.36 -40.17
CA CYS A 404 1.48 24.22 -39.80
C CYS A 404 0.77 23.17 -38.94
N PHE A 405 -0.35 23.50 -38.25
CA PHE A 405 -1.06 22.52 -37.40
C PHE A 405 -1.97 21.59 -38.21
N ALA A 406 -2.60 22.12 -39.27
CA ALA A 406 -3.40 21.33 -40.22
C ALA A 406 -2.57 20.33 -41.05
N SER A 407 -1.24 20.34 -40.93
CA SER A 407 -0.36 19.44 -41.68
C SER A 407 -0.26 18.04 -41.07
N VAL A 408 -0.52 17.88 -39.76
CA VAL A 408 -0.34 16.59 -39.06
C VAL A 408 -1.53 15.66 -39.28
N GLN A 409 -2.76 16.19 -39.33
CA GLN A 409 -3.96 15.38 -39.56
C GLN A 409 -4.04 14.86 -41.01
N VAL A 410 -3.62 15.67 -41.99
CA VAL A 410 -3.53 15.25 -43.40
C VAL A 410 -2.46 14.15 -43.58
N LEU A 411 -1.42 14.11 -42.75
CA LEU A 411 -0.44 13.02 -42.75
C LEU A 411 -0.97 11.73 -42.10
N ARG A 412 -1.77 11.82 -41.02
CA ARG A 412 -2.39 10.65 -40.37
C ARG A 412 -3.48 10.00 -41.24
N ASP A 413 -4.33 10.81 -41.87
CA ASP A 413 -5.44 10.29 -42.69
C ASP A 413 -4.94 9.65 -44.01
N ASN A 414 -3.84 10.14 -44.59
CA ASN A 414 -3.24 9.53 -45.78
C ASN A 414 -2.42 8.27 -45.48
N LEU A 415 -1.95 8.07 -44.24
CA LEU A 415 -1.31 6.82 -43.82
C LEU A 415 -2.33 5.66 -43.73
N ALA A 416 -3.57 5.96 -43.35
CA ALA A 416 -4.67 4.98 -43.31
C ALA A 416 -5.14 4.56 -44.72
N ILE A 417 -5.05 5.45 -45.72
CA ILE A 417 -5.38 5.15 -47.13
C ILE A 417 -4.33 4.25 -47.77
N LEU A 418 -3.04 4.38 -47.41
CA LEU A 418 -2.00 3.46 -47.90
C LEU A 418 -2.15 2.04 -47.34
N ASN A 419 -2.60 1.89 -46.08
CA ASN A 419 -2.69 0.58 -45.42
C ASN A 419 -3.94 -0.23 -45.85
N THR A 420 -4.93 0.41 -46.47
CA THR A 420 -6.18 -0.26 -46.91
C THR A 420 -6.17 -0.69 -48.39
N GLN A 421 -5.17 -0.29 -49.19
CA GLN A 421 -5.01 -0.79 -50.57
C GLN A 421 -4.16 -2.06 -50.71
N TYR A 422 -3.57 -2.59 -49.63
CA TYR A 422 -2.62 -3.71 -49.70
C TYR A 422 -2.99 -4.92 -48.81
N THR A 423 -4.28 -5.26 -48.72
CA THR A 423 -4.77 -6.53 -48.14
C THR A 423 -5.21 -7.54 -49.21
N GLY A 424 -4.57 -7.54 -50.38
CA GLY A 424 -4.81 -8.51 -51.45
C GLY A 424 -3.50 -9.08 -51.97
N GLY A 425 -3.18 -10.32 -51.61
CA GLY A 425 -1.95 -10.99 -52.01
C GLY A 425 -1.70 -10.95 -53.51
N SER A 426 -0.57 -10.39 -53.93
CA SER A 426 0.07 -10.66 -55.21
C SER A 426 1.53 -10.23 -55.13
N THR A 427 2.40 -11.13 -55.59
CA THR A 427 3.85 -10.97 -55.70
C THR A 427 4.23 -9.69 -56.46
N CYS A 428 5.22 -8.95 -55.97
CA CYS A 428 5.81 -7.79 -56.63
C CYS A 428 6.59 -8.21 -57.89
N GLU A 429 5.88 -8.55 -58.96
CA GLU A 429 6.43 -8.59 -60.31
C GLU A 429 5.50 -7.77 -61.20
N ASN A 430 5.99 -6.60 -61.62
CA ASN A 430 5.51 -5.70 -62.68
C ASN A 430 5.33 -4.25 -62.22
N PHE A 431 6.44 -3.57 -61.95
CA PHE A 431 6.57 -2.16 -62.27
C PHE A 431 7.73 -2.00 -63.26
N THR A 432 7.39 -1.79 -64.54
CA THR A 432 8.34 -1.31 -65.54
C THR A 432 8.76 0.12 -65.22
N SER A 433 10.05 0.40 -65.40
CA SER A 433 10.71 1.67 -65.09
C SER A 433 9.93 2.92 -65.55
N GLY A 434 9.78 3.91 -64.66
CA GLY A 434 9.51 5.29 -65.07
C GLY A 434 8.24 5.97 -64.54
N SER A 435 7.65 5.55 -63.42
CA SER A 435 6.54 6.30 -62.80
C SER A 435 7.04 7.31 -61.77
N LEU A 436 6.98 8.60 -62.12
CA LEU A 436 7.18 9.73 -61.19
C LEU A 436 5.88 9.98 -60.42
N ILE A 437 5.88 9.87 -59.09
CA ILE A 437 4.77 10.37 -58.27
C ILE A 437 5.10 11.81 -57.90
N THR A 438 4.42 12.77 -58.51
CA THR A 438 4.51 14.19 -58.14
C THR A 438 3.30 14.53 -57.28
N VAL A 439 3.50 14.75 -55.98
CA VAL A 439 2.46 15.31 -55.10
C VAL A 439 2.71 16.82 -54.99
N GLY A 440 1.90 17.61 -55.69
CA GLY A 440 1.95 19.07 -55.62
C GLY A 440 0.97 19.61 -54.58
N PHE A 441 1.45 20.41 -53.62
CA PHE A 441 0.60 21.18 -52.73
C PHE A 441 0.34 22.57 -53.36
N PHE A 442 -0.90 22.84 -53.73
CA PHE A 442 -1.33 24.19 -54.11
C PHE A 442 -2.08 24.85 -52.94
N ARG A 443 -1.72 26.08 -52.62
CA ARG A 443 -2.48 26.93 -51.67
C ARG A 443 -3.86 27.24 -52.26
N PRO A 444 -4.98 27.04 -51.54
CA PRO A 444 -6.26 27.58 -51.98
C PRO A 444 -6.26 29.10 -51.83
N GLY A 445 -6.41 29.84 -52.94
CA GLY A 445 -6.67 31.30 -52.90
C GLY A 445 -5.63 32.26 -53.50
N CYS A 446 -4.57 31.79 -54.17
CA CYS A 446 -3.61 32.69 -54.84
C CYS A 446 -3.89 32.82 -56.34
N THR A 447 -4.19 34.02 -56.84
CA THR A 447 -4.42 34.30 -58.29
C THR A 447 -3.28 35.08 -58.96
N SER A 448 -2.02 34.96 -58.49
CA SER A 448 -0.86 35.54 -59.20
C SER A 448 0.35 34.60 -59.22
N SER A 449 1.09 34.66 -60.32
CA SER A 449 2.14 33.73 -60.76
C SER A 449 3.50 33.86 -60.04
N THR A 450 3.52 34.24 -58.76
CA THR A 450 4.78 34.54 -58.05
C THR A 450 5.01 33.79 -56.73
N CYS A 451 4.18 32.82 -56.34
CA CYS A 451 4.45 31.98 -55.18
C CYS A 451 5.14 30.66 -55.57
N GLY A 452 6.35 30.42 -55.07
CA GLY A 452 7.07 29.15 -55.21
C GLY A 452 6.40 28.04 -54.40
N GLY A 453 6.20 26.88 -55.02
CA GLY A 453 5.75 25.66 -54.35
C GLY A 453 6.93 24.84 -53.81
N TRP A 454 6.66 24.00 -52.81
CA TRP A 454 7.59 22.96 -52.37
C TRP A 454 7.41 21.73 -53.25
N PHE A 455 8.52 21.22 -53.80
CA PHE A 455 8.54 19.99 -54.59
C PHE A 455 9.39 18.96 -53.87
N LEU A 456 8.78 17.85 -53.45
CA LEU A 456 9.51 16.64 -53.09
C LEU A 456 9.72 15.85 -54.37
N THR A 457 10.99 15.65 -54.75
CA THR A 457 11.37 14.75 -55.85
C THR A 457 12.12 13.57 -55.25
N ALA A 458 11.49 12.39 -55.26
CA ALA A 458 12.19 11.14 -55.00
C ALA A 458 12.74 10.63 -56.35
N GLY A 459 14.07 10.62 -56.49
CA GLY A 459 14.75 9.98 -57.61
C GLY A 459 15.33 8.63 -57.17
N SER A 460 15.04 7.55 -57.90
CA SER A 460 15.74 6.29 -57.72
C SER A 460 17.07 6.32 -58.47
N TYR A 461 18.17 5.98 -57.81
CA TYR A 461 19.37 5.44 -58.45
C TYR A 461 19.88 4.23 -57.66
N ASP A 462 20.65 3.40 -58.35
CA ASP A 462 21.00 1.99 -58.14
C ASP A 462 21.24 1.47 -56.71
N TYR A 463 21.04 0.15 -56.57
CA TYR A 463 21.32 -0.65 -55.38
C TYR A 463 22.73 -0.39 -54.82
N ASP A 464 22.80 -0.17 -53.50
CA ASP A 464 24.00 -0.17 -52.61
C ASP A 464 24.57 1.17 -52.06
N ASP A 465 23.82 2.28 -52.00
CA ASP A 465 24.25 3.47 -51.20
C ASP A 465 23.10 4.14 -50.39
N PRO A 466 23.38 4.77 -49.22
CA PRO A 466 22.38 5.47 -48.40
C PRO A 466 21.92 6.80 -49.01
N ILE A 467 20.62 7.11 -48.84
CA ILE A 467 19.93 8.29 -49.39
C ILE A 467 20.64 9.60 -48.98
N THR A 468 21.17 10.34 -49.95
CA THR A 468 21.69 11.71 -49.74
C THR A 468 20.68 12.75 -50.25
N MET A 469 20.23 13.65 -49.36
CA MET A 469 19.41 14.81 -49.76
C MET A 469 20.31 15.89 -50.38
N GLN A 470 20.16 16.18 -51.68
CA GLN A 470 20.82 17.34 -52.31
C GLN A 470 19.88 18.56 -52.38
N ARG A 471 20.29 19.68 -51.77
CA ARG A 471 19.69 21.00 -52.03
C ARG A 471 20.06 21.46 -53.44
N THR A 472 19.08 21.69 -54.31
CA THR A 472 19.29 22.43 -55.55
C THR A 472 19.17 23.95 -55.30
N PRO A 473 20.11 24.79 -55.77
CA PRO A 473 20.09 26.22 -55.50
C PRO A 473 19.34 26.97 -56.61
N ARG A 474 18.17 27.54 -56.31
CA ARG A 474 17.66 28.72 -57.05
C ARG A 474 17.02 29.75 -56.14
N ARG A 475 17.74 30.89 -56.04
CA ARG A 475 17.34 32.27 -55.74
C ARG A 475 16.67 32.56 -54.37
N GLN A 476 17.56 32.89 -53.43
CA GLN A 476 17.49 34.00 -52.46
C GLN A 476 16.14 34.70 -52.26
N CYS A 477 15.57 34.53 -51.06
CA CYS A 477 15.08 35.65 -50.26
C CYS A 477 15.87 35.63 -48.95
N ALA A 478 16.66 36.67 -48.71
CA ALA A 478 17.48 36.84 -47.51
C ALA A 478 16.61 37.24 -46.31
N MET A 479 16.78 36.60 -45.16
CA MET A 479 16.39 37.15 -43.86
C MET A 479 17.60 37.85 -43.25
N TYR A 480 17.46 39.14 -42.97
CA TYR A 480 18.35 39.93 -42.14
C TYR A 480 18.09 39.64 -40.65
N ASP A 481 19.14 39.82 -39.86
CA ASP A 481 19.35 39.48 -38.45
C ASP A 481 18.29 39.95 -37.44
N CYS A 482 18.12 39.15 -36.38
CA CYS A 482 17.84 39.61 -35.01
C CYS A 482 18.36 38.55 -34.00
N TYR A 483 19.64 38.63 -33.59
CA TYR A 483 20.08 38.28 -32.23
C TYR A 483 21.47 38.86 -31.94
N ASP A 484 21.58 39.72 -30.92
CA ASP A 484 22.83 40.23 -30.35
C ASP A 484 23.34 39.21 -29.32
N GLY A 485 24.39 38.48 -29.65
CA GLY A 485 25.13 37.58 -28.74
C GLY A 485 26.19 36.77 -29.51
N PRO A 486 27.35 36.44 -28.91
CA PRO A 486 28.40 35.73 -29.63
C PRO A 486 27.99 34.27 -29.91
N PRO A 487 28.42 33.67 -31.04
CA PRO A 487 27.95 32.37 -31.50
C PRO A 487 28.42 31.21 -30.59
N PRO A 488 27.58 30.20 -30.33
CA PRO A 488 28.05 28.94 -29.74
C PRO A 488 28.83 28.08 -30.76
N PRO A 489 29.75 27.22 -30.30
CA PRO A 489 30.61 26.44 -31.19
C PRO A 489 29.84 25.34 -31.94
N THR A 490 30.27 25.09 -33.16
CA THR A 490 29.79 24.03 -34.06
C THR A 490 30.03 22.64 -33.46
N VAL A 491 28.95 21.90 -33.19
CA VAL A 491 29.03 20.46 -32.93
C VAL A 491 28.83 19.73 -34.26
N GLU A 492 29.94 19.30 -34.86
CA GLU A 492 29.92 18.16 -35.79
C GLU A 492 29.77 16.90 -34.92
N ASN A 493 28.68 16.14 -35.08
CA ASN A 493 28.60 14.79 -34.55
C ASN A 493 28.60 13.79 -35.71
N PRO A 494 29.68 13.01 -35.91
CA PRO A 494 29.80 12.05 -36.99
C PRO A 494 29.52 10.62 -36.50
N ASP A 495 28.29 10.33 -36.05
CA ASP A 495 27.86 8.94 -35.80
C ASP A 495 26.33 8.83 -35.89
N ILE A 496 25.83 8.56 -37.10
CA ILE A 496 24.48 7.99 -37.30
C ILE A 496 24.67 6.70 -38.10
N THR A 497 24.82 5.59 -37.41
CA THR A 497 24.72 4.25 -37.99
C THR A 497 23.26 3.83 -38.09
N ALA A 498 22.84 3.43 -39.30
CA ALA A 498 21.66 2.61 -39.64
C ALA A 498 20.39 2.75 -38.78
N ILE A 499 19.39 3.46 -39.30
CA ILE A 499 18.04 3.52 -38.72
C ILE A 499 17.22 2.32 -39.22
N GLN A 500 16.76 1.44 -38.31
CA GLN A 500 15.77 0.41 -38.62
C GLN A 500 14.36 1.01 -38.68
N MET A 501 13.47 0.37 -39.44
CA MET A 501 12.16 0.86 -39.91
C MET A 501 11.12 1.20 -38.82
N ASN A 502 11.46 1.11 -37.53
CA ASN A 502 10.59 1.47 -36.42
C ASN A 502 10.84 2.88 -35.85
N ASP A 503 11.85 3.61 -36.33
CA ASP A 503 12.22 4.95 -35.81
C ASP A 503 11.74 6.14 -36.66
N CYS A 504 10.79 5.93 -37.58
CA CYS A 504 10.20 7.05 -38.35
C CYS A 504 9.37 8.02 -37.48
N VAL A 505 9.03 7.65 -36.23
CA VAL A 505 8.27 8.50 -35.31
C VAL A 505 9.16 9.54 -34.63
N SER A 506 10.44 9.23 -34.40
CA SER A 506 11.37 10.04 -33.59
C SER A 506 12.01 11.20 -34.37
N PHE A 507 12.05 11.14 -35.70
CA PHE A 507 12.63 12.22 -36.53
C PHE A 507 11.64 13.35 -36.83
N LEU A 508 10.32 13.08 -36.75
CA LEU A 508 9.27 14.07 -36.98
C LEU A 508 9.02 14.99 -35.77
N THR A 509 9.30 14.51 -34.55
CA THR A 509 9.21 15.32 -33.32
C THR A 509 10.27 16.41 -33.25
N ALA A 510 11.46 16.20 -33.82
CA ALA A 510 12.53 17.21 -33.83
C ALA A 510 12.26 18.42 -34.74
N PHE A 511 11.41 18.28 -35.77
CA PHE A 511 11.03 19.40 -36.63
C PHE A 511 9.91 20.29 -36.06
N ALA A 512 9.20 19.82 -35.02
CA ALA A 512 8.04 20.51 -34.47
C ALA A 512 8.37 21.50 -33.34
N THR A 513 9.60 21.51 -32.81
CA THR A 513 9.97 22.31 -31.63
C THR A 513 10.69 23.63 -31.93
N GLU A 514 11.12 23.90 -33.16
CA GLU A 514 11.75 25.18 -33.50
C GLU A 514 10.99 25.96 -34.57
N GLN A 515 9.96 26.70 -34.15
CA GLN A 515 9.54 27.94 -34.82
C GLN A 515 8.65 28.76 -33.89
N ALA A 516 9.25 29.73 -33.20
CA ALA A 516 8.52 30.83 -32.58
C ALA A 516 8.10 31.83 -33.67
N CYS A 517 6.82 32.20 -33.73
CA CYS A 517 6.36 33.37 -34.47
C CYS A 517 6.48 34.60 -33.54
N PRO A 518 7.07 35.73 -33.98
CA PRO A 518 7.12 36.95 -33.19
C PRO A 518 5.73 37.57 -33.09
N GLY A 519 5.41 38.10 -31.91
CA GLY A 519 4.10 38.62 -31.56
C GLY A 519 3.70 39.91 -32.28
N PHE A 520 2.39 40.10 -32.37
CA PHE A 520 1.69 41.35 -32.07
C PHE A 520 0.23 41.04 -31.71
#